data_AF-A0A7V5H2T2-F1
#
_entry.id   AF-A0A7V5H2T2-F1
#
_cell.length_a   1.000
_cell.length_b   1.000
_cell.length_c   1.000
_cell.angle_alpha   90.00
_cell.angle_beta   90.00
_cell.angle_gamma   90.00
#
_symmetry.space_group_name_H-M   'P 1'
#
loop_
_entity.id
_entity.type
_entity.pdbx_description
1 polymer ?
#
loop_
_entity_poly.entity_id
_entity_poly.type
_entity_poly.pdbx_seq_one_letter_code
_entity_poly.pdbx_strand_id
1 'polypeptide(L)'
;MGCSCQGSKAFQIEVNNEKYIVWSLDEVVFSTIFAEPKDEASAEEMLWEKLCAFNPELDQKLEFAFKRVLLQFYRDTKQAYQEYQKNQQQVG
;
A
#
# COMPACT_ATOMS: atom_id res chain seq x y z
N MET A 1 -12.83 16.13 -24.69
CA MET A 1 -11.42 16.30 -24.25
C MET A 1 -11.17 15.27 -23.17
N GLY A 2 -10.03 14.58 -23.23
CA GLY A 2 -9.87 13.20 -22.77
C GLY A 2 -10.12 12.99 -21.27
N CYS A 3 -10.94 11.99 -20.95
CA CYS A 3 -10.87 11.31 -19.65
C CYS A 3 -9.48 10.68 -19.56
N SER A 4 -8.60 11.27 -18.76
CA SER A 4 -7.39 10.63 -18.28
C SER A 4 -7.79 9.49 -17.36
N CYS A 5 -8.12 8.34 -17.93
CA CYS A 5 -8.16 7.08 -17.21
C CYS A 5 -6.72 6.73 -16.82
N GLN A 6 -6.20 7.36 -15.76
CA GLN A 6 -5.18 6.70 -14.93
C GLN A 6 -5.90 5.50 -14.32
N GLY A 7 -5.98 4.42 -15.09
CA GLY A 7 -6.59 3.17 -14.63
C GLY A 7 -5.81 2.64 -13.43
N SER A 8 -6.54 2.06 -12.49
CA SER A 8 -5.98 1.33 -11.35
C SER A 8 -4.87 0.41 -11.83
N LYS A 9 -3.68 0.51 -11.24
CA LYS A 9 -2.52 -0.31 -11.63
C LYS A 9 -2.61 -1.67 -10.94
N ALA A 10 -2.44 -2.76 -11.70
CA ALA A 10 -2.36 -4.10 -11.14
C ALA A 10 -0.95 -4.41 -10.63
N PHE A 11 -0.90 -5.09 -9.50
CA PHE A 11 0.30 -5.60 -8.84
C PHE A 11 0.12 -7.08 -8.55
N GLN A 12 1.15 -7.87 -8.84
CA GLN A 12 1.19 -9.25 -8.38
C GLN A 12 1.93 -9.31 -7.05
N ILE A 13 1.28 -9.86 -6.03
CA ILE A 13 1.88 -10.10 -4.72
C ILE A 13 1.83 -11.60 -4.40
N GLU A 14 2.73 -12.04 -3.53
CA GLU A 14 2.74 -13.41 -3.01
C GLU A 14 2.29 -13.39 -1.55
N VAL A 15 1.23 -14.17 -1.25
CA VAL A 15 0.65 -14.31 0.08
C VAL A 15 0.51 -15.80 0.36
N ASN A 16 1.13 -16.31 1.43
CA ASN A 16 1.13 -17.74 1.78
C ASN A 16 1.52 -18.67 0.60
N ASN A 17 2.56 -18.30 -0.16
CA ASN A 17 3.04 -19.02 -1.35
C ASN A 17 2.05 -19.07 -2.54
N GLU A 18 0.95 -18.32 -2.47
CA GLU A 18 0.00 -18.13 -3.56
C GLU A 18 0.14 -16.74 -4.15
N LYS A 19 -0.05 -16.63 -5.47
CA LYS A 19 0.06 -15.36 -6.19
C LYS A 19 -1.31 -14.73 -6.33
N TYR A 20 -1.42 -13.47 -5.94
CA TYR A 20 -2.62 -12.66 -6.03
C TYR A 20 -2.37 -11.45 -6.92
N ILE A 21 -3.36 -11.07 -7.70
CA ILE A 21 -3.38 -9.79 -8.41
C ILE A 21 -4.22 -8.82 -7.59
N VAL A 22 -3.63 -7.69 -7.23
CA VAL A 22 -4.32 -6.60 -6.51
C VAL A 22 -4.19 -5.29 -7.27
N TRP A 23 -5.20 -4.46 -7.17
CA TRP A 23 -5.28 -3.17 -7.82
C TRP A 23 -4.92 -2.04 -6.86
N SER A 24 -4.22 -1.02 -7.38
CA SER A 24 -3.90 0.23 -6.70
C SER A 24 -3.07 0.06 -5.41
N LEU A 25 -2.20 -0.95 -5.35
CA LEU A 25 -1.34 -1.19 -4.17
C LEU A 25 -0.44 0.00 -3.84
N ASP A 26 0.12 0.65 -4.86
CA ASP A 26 0.93 1.86 -4.70
C ASP A 26 0.12 3.01 -4.08
N GLU A 27 -1.07 3.29 -4.60
CA GLU A 27 -1.97 4.31 -4.06
C GLU A 27 -2.39 4.01 -2.61
N VAL A 28 -2.69 2.75 -2.31
CA VAL A 28 -3.00 2.28 -0.95
C VAL A 28 -1.82 2.57 -0.01
N VAL A 29 -0.60 2.17 -0.39
CA VAL A 29 0.59 2.34 0.44
C VAL A 29 0.93 3.82 0.64
N PHE A 30 1.01 4.60 -0.44
CA PHE A 30 1.35 6.02 -0.34
C PHE A 30 0.30 6.81 0.43
N SER A 31 -0.99 6.59 0.16
CA SER A 31 -2.05 7.28 0.89
C SER A 31 -2.04 6.95 2.38
N THR A 32 -1.65 5.73 2.77
CA THR A 32 -1.44 5.39 4.19
C THR A 32 -0.22 6.07 4.78
N ILE A 33 0.89 6.20 4.04
CA ILE A 33 2.05 6.98 4.51
C ILE A 33 1.66 8.44 4.78
N PHE A 34 0.92 9.07 3.86
CA PHE A 34 0.46 10.46 4.00
C PHE A 34 -0.57 10.66 5.12
N ALA A 35 -1.31 9.62 5.48
CA ALA A 35 -2.26 9.68 6.58
C ALA A 35 -1.59 9.65 7.97
N GLU A 36 -0.28 9.39 8.03
CA GLU A 36 0.54 9.39 9.25
C GLU A 36 -0.11 8.60 10.41
N PRO A 37 -0.36 7.28 10.23
CA PRO A 37 -0.94 6.46 11.28
C PRO A 37 -0.09 6.49 12.55
N LYS A 38 -0.76 6.49 13.71
CA LYS A 38 -0.13 6.64 15.03
C LYS A 38 0.84 5.52 15.37
N ASP A 39 0.54 4.31 14.90
CA ASP A 39 1.32 3.09 15.10
C ASP A 39 1.15 2.13 13.91
N GLU A 40 1.92 1.05 13.91
CA GLU A 40 1.88 0.06 12.83
C GLU A 40 0.58 -0.74 12.78
N ALA A 41 -0.07 -0.96 13.93
CA ALA A 41 -1.37 -1.65 13.97
C ALA A 41 -2.42 -0.83 13.22
N SER A 42 -2.46 0.48 13.47
CA SER A 42 -3.31 1.42 12.73
C SER A 42 -2.97 1.43 11.24
N ALA A 43 -1.68 1.35 10.88
CA ALA A 43 -1.26 1.26 9.48
C ALA A 43 -1.74 -0.03 8.81
N GLU A 44 -1.62 -1.19 9.47
CA GLU A 44 -2.11 -2.48 8.96
C GLU A 44 -3.61 -2.46 8.68
N GLU A 45 -4.42 -1.97 9.62
CA GLU A 45 -5.87 -1.83 9.43
C GLU A 45 -6.19 -0.94 8.23
N MET A 46 -5.57 0.24 8.15
CA MET A 46 -5.79 1.18 7.06
C MET A 46 -5.39 0.61 5.69
N LEU A 47 -4.26 -0.10 5.61
CA LEU A 47 -3.81 -0.74 4.38
C LEU A 47 -4.81 -1.79 3.92
N TRP A 48 -5.31 -2.63 4.82
CA TRP A 48 -6.30 -3.65 4.50
C TRP A 48 -7.62 -3.04 4.04
N GLU A 49 -8.19 -2.12 4.80
CA GLU A 49 -9.46 -1.46 4.47
C GLU A 49 -9.41 -0.78 3.11
N LYS A 50 -8.34 -0.03 2.83
CA LYS A 50 -8.14 0.63 1.55
C LYS A 50 -7.95 -0.38 0.41
N LEU A 51 -7.19 -1.45 0.63
CA LEU A 51 -7.01 -2.48 -0.39
C LEU A 51 -8.34 -3.15 -0.74
N CYS A 52 -9.16 -3.49 0.26
CA CYS A 52 -10.50 -4.06 0.04
C CYS A 52 -11.43 -3.10 -0.70
N ALA A 53 -11.30 -1.78 -0.51
CA ALA A 53 -12.08 -0.80 -1.27
C ALA A 53 -11.77 -0.84 -2.78
N PHE A 54 -10.52 -1.12 -3.15
CA PHE A 54 -10.11 -1.30 -4.55
C PHE A 54 -10.29 -2.72 -5.08
N ASN A 55 -10.39 -3.72 -4.18
CA ASN A 55 -10.43 -5.14 -4.50
C ASN A 55 -11.55 -5.82 -3.67
N PRO A 56 -12.84 -5.51 -3.95
CA PRO A 56 -13.97 -6.00 -3.17
C PRO A 56 -14.14 -7.53 -3.22
N GLU A 57 -13.48 -8.21 -4.15
CA GLU A 57 -13.46 -9.67 -4.29
C GLU A 57 -12.48 -10.37 -3.35
N LEU A 58 -11.63 -9.65 -2.61
CA LEU A 58 -10.71 -10.26 -1.65
C LEU A 58 -11.45 -10.93 -0.50
N ASP A 59 -11.13 -12.20 -0.24
CA ASP A 59 -11.70 -12.96 0.87
C ASP A 59 -11.16 -12.44 2.21
N GLN A 60 -12.06 -12.15 3.16
CA GLN A 60 -11.71 -11.74 4.52
C GLN A 60 -10.83 -12.78 5.25
N LYS A 61 -10.90 -14.06 4.88
CA LYS A 61 -10.01 -15.09 5.43
C LYS A 61 -8.52 -14.83 5.13
N LEU A 62 -8.23 -14.02 4.10
CA LEU A 62 -6.88 -13.66 3.71
C LEU A 62 -6.34 -12.46 4.49
N GLU A 63 -7.18 -11.76 5.25
CA GLU A 63 -6.87 -10.50 5.95
C GLU A 63 -5.53 -10.57 6.69
N PHE A 64 -5.36 -11.55 7.59
CA PHE A 64 -4.15 -11.67 8.40
C PHE A 64 -2.88 -11.86 7.54
N ALA A 65 -2.97 -12.66 6.48
CA ALA A 65 -1.83 -12.93 5.61
C ALA A 65 -1.49 -11.72 4.73
N PHE A 66 -2.52 -11.01 4.24
CA PHE A 66 -2.37 -9.78 3.47
C PHE A 66 -1.80 -8.65 4.32
N LYS A 67 -2.32 -8.42 5.54
CA LYS A 67 -1.84 -7.37 6.43
C LYS A 67 -0.32 -7.43 6.64
N ARG A 68 0.23 -8.64 6.86
CA ARG A 68 1.68 -8.83 7.00
C ARG A 68 2.46 -8.42 5.75
N VAL A 69 1.98 -8.77 4.57
CA VAL A 69 2.61 -8.42 3.29
C VAL A 69 2.48 -6.92 3.00
N LEU A 70 1.30 -6.34 3.24
CA LEU A 70 1.04 -4.91 3.06
C LEU A 70 1.89 -4.06 4.00
N LEU A 71 2.04 -4.48 5.26
CA LEU A 71 2.89 -3.76 6.22
C LEU A 71 4.35 -3.73 5.76
N GLN A 72 4.83 -4.80 5.12
CA GLN A 72 6.19 -4.81 4.56
C GLN A 72 6.33 -3.77 3.44
N PHE A 73 5.39 -3.75 2.47
CA PHE A 73 5.39 -2.71 1.43
C PHE A 73 5.35 -1.30 2.00
N TYR A 74 4.54 -1.08 3.04
CA TYR A 74 4.45 0.20 3.74
C TYR A 74 5.78 0.59 4.39
N ARG A 75 6.44 -0.31 5.11
CA ARG A 75 7.74 -0.04 5.75
C ARG A 75 8.80 0.33 4.72
N ASP A 76 8.93 -0.49 3.68
CA ASP A 76 9.94 -0.29 2.63
C ASP A 76 9.73 1.05 1.92
N THR A 77 8.47 1.36 1.58
CA THR A 77 8.12 2.61 0.89
C THR A 77 8.27 3.83 1.81
N LYS A 78 7.88 3.71 3.08
CA LYS A 78 8.02 4.79 4.06
C LYS A 78 9.48 5.12 4.31
N GLN A 79 10.34 4.11 4.43
CA GLN A 79 11.77 4.32 4.57
C GLN A 79 12.35 5.05 3.35
N ALA A 80 12.06 4.57 2.14
CA ALA A 80 12.52 5.20 0.91
C ALA A 80 12.04 6.66 0.78
N TYR A 81 10.80 6.94 1.15
CA TYR A 81 10.23 8.28 1.17
C TYR A 81 10.95 9.21 2.16
N GLN A 82 11.24 8.73 3.37
CA GLN A 82 11.97 9.51 4.37
C GLN A 82 13.41 9.79 3.96
N GLU A 83 14.08 8.84 3.32
CA GLU A 83 15.43 9.03 2.77
C GLU A 83 15.43 10.08 1.65
N TYR A 84 14.45 10.01 0.74
CA TYR A 84 14.25 11.02 -0.30
C TYR A 84 14.06 12.42 0.30
N GLN A 85 13.20 12.57 1.31
CA GLN A 85 12.97 13.85 1.98
C GLN A 85 14.24 14.42 2.62
N LYS A 86 15.03 13.59 3.30
CA LYS A 86 16.31 14.00 3.90
C LYS A 86 17.30 14.48 2.85
N ASN A 87 17.40 13.77 1.73
CA ASN A 87 18.33 14.12 0.66
C ASN A 87 17.96 15.47 0.03
N GLN A 88 16.67 15.73 -0.20
CA GLN A 88 16.19 17.03 -0.74
C GLN A 88 16.52 18.22 0.18
N GLN A 89 16.60 18.00 1.50
CA GLN A 89 16.94 19.05 2.48
C GLN A 89 18.45 19.33 2.59
N GLN A 90 19.31 18.45 2.06
CA GLN A 90 20.78 18.63 2.11
C GLN A 90 21.36 19.30 0.87
N VAL A 91 20.58 19.41 -0.22
CA VAL A 91 21.00 20.06 -1.48
C VAL A 91 20.43 21.49 -1.63
N GLY A 92 19.70 21.99 -0.63
CA GLY A 92 19.17 23.36 -0.55
C GLY A 92 19.91 24.19 0.48
#